data_AF-A0A662UTX9-F1
#
_entry.id   AF-A0A662UTX9-F1
#
_cell.length_a   1.000
_cell.length_b   1.000
_cell.length_c   1.000
_cell.angle_alpha   90.00
_cell.angle_beta   90.00
_cell.angle_gamma   90.00
#
_symmetry.space_group_name_H-M   'P 1'
#
loop_
_entity.id
_entity.type
_entity.pdbx_description
1 polymer ?
#
loop_
_entity_poly.entity_id
_entity_poly.type
_entity_poly.pdbx_seq_one_letter_code
_entity_poly.pdbx_strand_id
1 'polypeptide(L)' 'MPSSTDLKMITRLLLDRGIGHAVVAMGSTLVIYRVKPLTLSDYEVLQGIDYRDPVNALREISRLDSIKLRYI' A
#
# COMPACT_ATOMS: atom_id res chain seq x y z
N MET A 1 2.33 -12.70 3.24
CA MET A 1 2.49 -11.62 2.24
C MET A 1 1.16 -11.36 1.56
N PRO A 2 0.80 -10.10 1.27
CA PRO A 2 -0.38 -9.78 0.47
C PRO A 2 -0.24 -10.35 -0.94
N SER A 3 -1.34 -10.83 -1.52
CA SER A 3 -1.39 -11.20 -2.92
C SER A 3 -1.37 -9.97 -3.83
N SER A 4 -1.11 -10.16 -5.12
CA SER A 4 -1.24 -9.08 -6.13
C SER A 4 -2.63 -8.42 -6.12
N THR A 5 -3.68 -9.19 -5.83
CA THR A 5 -5.06 -8.69 -5.73
C THR A 5 -5.22 -7.78 -4.52
N ASP A 6 -4.67 -8.19 -3.37
CA ASP A 6 -4.70 -7.38 -2.14
C ASP A 6 -3.98 -6.05 -2.37
N LEU A 7 -2.80 -6.07 -2.99
CA LEU A 7 -2.01 -4.86 -3.27
C LEU A 7 -2.73 -3.88 -4.21
N LYS A 8 -3.38 -4.39 -5.26
CA LYS A 8 -4.20 -3.55 -6.14
C LYS A 8 -5.36 -2.89 -5.38
N MET A 9 -6.00 -3.65 -4.50
CA MET A 9 -7.12 -3.15 -3.69
C MET A 9 -6.65 -2.11 -2.67
N ILE A 10 -5.52 -2.36 -1.99
CA ILE A 10 -4.86 -1.40 -1.10
C ILE A 10 -4.59 -0.09 -1.82
N THR A 11 -3.89 -0.14 -2.97
CA THR A 11 -3.54 1.08 -3.70
C THR A 11 -4.79 1.83 -4.11
N ARG A 12 -5.80 1.14 -4.64
CA ARG A 12 -7.07 1.77 -5.01
C ARG A 12 -7.75 2.42 -3.81
N LEU A 13 -7.74 1.79 -2.64
CA LEU A 13 -8.34 2.37 -1.43
C LEU A 13 -7.56 3.56 -0.87
N LEU A 14 -6.23 3.54 -0.99
CA LEU A 14 -5.36 4.67 -0.66
C LEU A 14 -5.64 5.88 -1.58
N LEU A 15 -5.92 5.62 -2.86
CA LEU A 15 -6.21 6.64 -3.88
C LEU A 15 -7.64 7.19 -3.79
N ASP A 16 -8.65 6.32 -3.65
CA ASP A 16 -10.05 6.66 -3.85
C ASP A 16 -10.75 7.22 -2.59
N ARG A 17 -10.36 6.82 -1.37
CA ARG A 17 -11.21 7.08 -0.18
C ARG A 17 -10.53 7.57 1.11
N GLY A 18 -9.22 7.33 1.33
CA GLY A 18 -8.46 7.82 2.50
C GLY A 18 -9.03 7.37 3.86
N ILE A 19 -8.39 6.52 4.65
CA ILE A 19 -7.42 6.92 5.70
C ILE A 19 -6.46 5.75 6.01
N GLY A 20 -6.75 4.53 5.54
CA GLY A 20 -5.85 3.38 5.64
C GLY A 20 -6.52 2.06 5.25
N HIS A 21 -5.71 1.07 4.90
CA HIS A 21 -6.14 -0.29 4.55
C HIS A 21 -5.35 -1.34 5.35
N ALA A 22 -6.05 -2.14 6.14
CA ALA A 22 -5.42 -3.25 6.87
C ALA A 22 -5.53 -4.54 6.06
N VAL A 23 -4.40 -5.18 5.76
CA VAL A 23 -4.37 -6.54 5.22
C VAL A 23 -4.15 -7.50 6.39
N VAL A 24 -5.21 -8.21 6.78
CA VAL A 24 -5.16 -9.23 7.82
C VAL A 24 -4.73 -10.56 7.18
N ALA A 25 -3.62 -11.14 7.65
CA ALA A 25 -3.22 -12.50 7.31
C ALA A 25 -3.31 -13.40 8.57
N MET A 26 -3.56 -14.70 8.41
CA MET A 26 -3.63 -15.63 9.54
C MET A 26 -2.32 -15.61 10.34
N GLY A 27 -2.36 -15.09 11.58
CA GLY A 27 -1.24 -15.04 12.52
C GLY A 27 -0.46 -13.73 12.61
N SER A 28 -0.70 -12.76 11.71
CA SER A 28 -0.07 -11.44 11.75
C SER A 28 -0.87 -10.42 10.93
N THR A 29 -1.04 -9.19 11.44
CA THR A 29 -1.74 -8.14 10.71
C THR A 29 -0.74 -7.17 10.08
N LEU A 30 -0.76 -7.05 8.76
CA LEU A 30 -0.02 -5.99 8.06
C LEU A 30 -0.96 -4.82 7.82
N VAL A 31 -0.75 -3.74 8.57
CA VAL A 31 -1.52 -2.50 8.40
C VAL A 31 -0.76 -1.58 7.45
N ILE A 32 -1.42 -1.17 6.36
CA ILE A 32 -0.88 -0.21 5.38
C ILE A 32 -1.75 1.04 5.41
N TYR A 33 -1.23 2.14 5.93
CA TYR A 33 -2.05 3.32 6.20
C TYR A 33 -1.38 4.60 5.77
N ARG A 34 -2.21 5.61 5.48
CA ARG A 34 -1.75 6.93 5.05
C ARG A 34 -1.47 7.78 6.28
N VAL A 35 -0.28 8.39 6.35
CA VAL A 35 0.13 9.27 7.46
C VAL A 35 0.11 10.76 7.12
N LYS A 36 0.08 11.11 5.84
CA LYS A 36 -0.08 12.49 5.34
C LYS A 36 -0.77 12.47 3.96
N PRO A 37 -1.34 13.59 3.48
CA PRO A 37 -1.95 13.66 2.14
C PRO A 37 -0.99 13.14 1.06
N LEU A 38 -1.54 12.45 0.05
CA LEU A 38 -0.77 12.00 -1.11
C LEU A 38 -0.40 13.20 -1.97
N THR A 39 0.87 13.29 -2.34
CA THR A 39 1.36 14.28 -3.32
C THR A 39 1.21 13.74 -4.74
N LEU A 40 1.24 14.61 -5.75
CA LEU A 40 1.25 14.20 -7.17
C LEU A 40 2.31 13.15 -7.48
N SER A 41 3.51 13.28 -6.90
CA SER A 41 4.58 12.29 -7.06
C SER A 41 4.23 10.94 -6.44
N ASP A 42 3.52 10.92 -5.31
CA ASP A 42 3.04 9.66 -4.72
C ASP A 42 2.05 8.96 -5.66
N TYR A 43 1.17 9.73 -6.33
CA TYR A 43 0.22 9.18 -7.31
C TYR A 43 0.94 8.55 -8.50
N GLU A 44 1.98 9.21 -9.04
CA GLU A 44 2.78 8.68 -10.16
C GLU A 44 3.46 7.36 -9.79
N VAL A 45 4.05 7.27 -8.59
CA VAL A 45 4.66 6.03 -8.10
C VAL A 45 3.60 4.93 -7.97
N LEU A 46 2.47 5.21 -7.33
CA LEU A 46 1.41 4.23 -7.11
C LEU A 46 0.78 3.69 -8.41
N GLN A 47 0.68 4.53 -9.44
CA GLN A 47 0.22 4.12 -10.78
C GLN A 47 1.26 3.27 -11.53
N GLY A 48 2.56 3.51 -11.28
CA GLY A 48 3.66 2.79 -11.90
C GLY A 48 4.00 1.42 -11.29
N ILE A 49 3.34 1.01 -10.20
CA ILE A 49 3.64 -0.25 -9.53
C ILE A 49 3.26 -1.46 -10.41
N ASP A 50 4.22 -2.36 -10.63
CA ASP A 50 3.94 -3.69 -11.18
C ASP A 50 3.49 -4.64 -10.06
N TYR A 51 2.19 -4.91 -10.01
CA TYR A 51 1.59 -5.81 -9.02
C TYR A 51 1.88 -7.30 -9.27
N ARG A 52 2.50 -7.68 -10.40
CA ARG A 52 2.89 -9.08 -10.66
C ARG A 52 4.04 -9.55 -9.75
N ASP A 53 4.79 -8.61 -9.18
CA ASP A 53 5.77 -8.85 -8.13
C ASP A 53 5.30 -8.18 -6.81
N PRO A 54 4.60 -8.92 -5.94
CA PRO A 54 4.09 -8.37 -4.68
C PRO A 54 5.18 -7.84 -3.74
N VAL A 55 6.39 -8.39 -3.80
CA VAL A 55 7.49 -7.99 -2.93
C VAL A 55 8.00 -6.62 -3.35
N ASN A 56 8.21 -6.44 -4.65
CA ASN A 56 8.67 -5.17 -5.19
C ASN A 56 7.58 -4.09 -5.05
N ALA A 57 6.32 -4.44 -5.30
CA ALA A 57 5.20 -3.53 -5.09
C ALA A 57 5.11 -3.02 -3.64
N LEU A 58 5.25 -3.90 -2.63
CA LEU A 58 5.32 -3.48 -1.24
C LEU A 58 6.52 -2.59 -0.94
N ARG A 59 7.67 -2.87 -1.55
CA ARG A 59 8.88 -2.06 -1.39
C ARG A 59 8.66 -0.64 -1.91
N GLU A 60 8.10 -0.49 -3.10
CA GLU A 60 7.79 0.84 -3.66
C GLU A 60 6.77 1.60 -2.79
N ILE A 61 5.71 0.93 -2.33
CA ILE A 61 4.73 1.54 -1.42
C ILE A 61 5.40 1.99 -0.11
N SER A 62 6.32 1.20 0.44
CA SER A 62 7.00 1.49 1.70
C SER A 62 7.98 2.67 1.63
N ARG A 63 8.43 3.04 0.43
CA ARG A 63 9.30 4.21 0.22
C ARG A 63 8.55 5.52 0.27
N LEU A 64 7.23 5.49 0.10
CA LEU A 64 6.40 6.68 0.14
C LEU A 64 6.26 7.14 1.58
N ASP A 65 6.77 8.33 1.89
CA ASP A 65 6.66 8.91 3.23
C ASP A 65 5.20 9.10 3.66
N SER A 66 4.28 9.20 2.71
CA SER A 66 2.85 9.35 2.94
C SER A 66 2.17 8.05 3.36
N ILE A 67 2.83 6.90 3.22
CA ILE A 67 2.30 5.58 3.56
C ILE A 67 3.23 4.87 4.55
N LYS A 68 2.66 4.24 5.58
CA LYS A 68 3.40 3.44 6.54
C LYS A 68 2.88 2.02 6.56
N LEU A 69 3.80 1.08 6.75
CA LEU A 69 3.53 -0.34 6.91
C LEU A 69 3.87 -0.72 8.35
N ARG A 70 2.95 -1.38 9.05
CA ARG A 70 3.16 -1.85 10.43
C ARG A 70 2.70 -3.30 10.56
N TYR A 71 3.58 -4.13 11.11
CA TYR A 71 3.23 -5.47 11.55
C TYR A 71 2.71 -5.40 12.99
N ILE A 72 1.54 -5.99 13.22
CA ILE A 72 0.88 -6.12 14.53
C ILE A 72 0.57 -7.60 14.76
#